data_AF-A0A7W4CUC0-F1
#
_entry.id   AF-A0A7W4CUC0-F1
#
_cell.length_a   1.000
_cell.length_b   1.000
_cell.length_c   1.000
_cell.angle_alpha   90.00
_cell.angle_beta   90.00
_cell.angle_gamma   90.00
#
_symmetry.space_group_name_H-M   'P 1'
#
loop_
_entity.id
_entity.type
_entity.pdbx_description
1 polymer ?
#
loop_
_entity_poly.entity_id
_entity_poly.type
_entity_poly.pdbx_seq_one_letter_code
_entity_poly.pdbx_strand_id
1 'polypeptide(L)'
;MTDLDPVVTGRPVRLVPTAPGFWMLTLGVCIAALAPLLGFLLGVMRQRPQEEVLFSPLYIGLFVGVLVGGAGVVLAVLGGIRLWRHLRHARSLEDEATEAVA
;
A
#
# COMPACT_ATOMS: atom_id res chain seq x y z
N MET A 1 41.37 34.54 -12.37
CA MET A 1 41.41 33.44 -13.35
C MET A 1 40.71 32.28 -12.67
N THR A 2 39.41 32.14 -12.92
CA THR A 2 38.51 31.29 -12.13
C THR A 2 38.57 29.88 -12.67
N ASP A 3 39.05 28.95 -11.83
CA ASP A 3 39.08 27.53 -12.10
C ASP A 3 37.63 27.01 -12.06
N LEU A 4 37.12 26.55 -13.20
CA LEU A 4 35.79 25.94 -13.29
C LEU A 4 35.99 24.43 -13.16
N ASP A 5 35.60 23.88 -12.00
CA ASP A 5 35.50 22.44 -11.78
C ASP A 5 34.79 21.77 -12.98
N PRO A 6 35.33 20.67 -13.55
CA PRO A 6 34.67 20.00 -14.66
C PRO A 6 33.30 19.50 -14.19
N VAL A 7 32.25 19.79 -14.95
CA VAL A 7 30.91 19.25 -14.69
C VAL A 7 30.99 17.72 -14.80
N VAL A 8 31.16 17.05 -13.66
CA VAL A 8 31.13 15.60 -13.56
C VAL A 8 29.73 15.16 -13.95
N THR A 9 29.57 14.73 -15.19
CA THR A 9 28.30 14.23 -15.71
C THR A 9 27.95 12.97 -14.94
N GLY A 10 26.92 13.04 -14.09
CA GLY A 10 26.47 11.93 -13.25
C GLY A 10 26.02 10.72 -14.08
N ARG A 11 26.07 9.53 -13.47
CA ARG A 11 25.58 8.27 -14.08
C ARG A 11 24.12 8.46 -14.54
N PRO A 12 23.75 8.10 -15.77
CA PRO A 12 22.37 8.23 -16.23
C PRO A 12 21.45 7.36 -15.35
N VAL A 13 20.48 8.00 -14.69
CA VAL A 13 19.45 7.33 -13.88
C VAL A 13 18.22 7.11 -14.74
N ARG A 14 17.85 5.85 -14.98
CA ARG A 14 16.60 5.50 -15.66
C ARG A 14 15.51 5.27 -14.62
N LEU A 15 14.52 6.16 -14.57
CA LEU A 15 13.33 5.98 -13.75
C LEU A 15 12.41 4.95 -14.41
N VAL A 16 12.18 3.81 -13.75
CA VAL A 16 11.21 2.81 -14.19
C VAL A 16 9.91 3.06 -13.42
N PRO A 17 8.76 3.19 -14.10
CA PRO A 17 7.48 3.36 -13.43
C PRO A 17 7.18 2.16 -12.53
N THR A 18 6.62 2.42 -11.35
CA THR A 18 6.24 1.38 -10.40
C THR A 18 5.17 0.46 -11.02
N ALA A 19 5.27 -0.84 -10.76
CA ALA A 19 4.37 -1.81 -11.37
C ALA A 19 2.89 -1.52 -11.04
N PRO A 20 1.98 -1.63 -12.02
CA PRO A 20 0.56 -1.40 -11.82
C PRO A 20 -0.02 -2.39 -10.79
N GLY A 21 -0.65 -1.86 -9.74
CA GLY A 21 -1.19 -2.63 -8.62
C GLY A 21 -0.35 -2.58 -7.35
N PHE A 22 0.93 -2.16 -7.42
CA PHE A 22 1.80 -2.01 -6.25
C PHE A 22 1.21 -1.07 -5.20
N TRP A 23 0.90 0.18 -5.57
CA TRP A 23 0.35 1.17 -4.65
C TRP A 23 -0.98 0.75 -4.03
N MET A 24 -1.83 0.10 -4.82
CA MET A 24 -3.12 -0.39 -4.37
C MET A 24 -2.96 -1.51 -3.33
N LEU A 25 -1.97 -2.41 -3.54
CA LEU A 25 -1.60 -3.43 -2.58
C LEU A 25 -1.04 -2.81 -1.29
N THR A 26 -0.02 -1.97 -1.40
CA THR A 26 0.67 -1.37 -0.24
C THR A 26 -0.28 -0.53 0.60
N LEU A 27 -1.02 0.39 -0.02
CA LEU A 27 -1.99 1.22 0.70
C LEU A 27 -3.14 0.39 1.27
N GLY A 28 -3.63 -0.61 0.53
CA GLY A 28 -4.66 -1.52 1.01
C GLY A 28 -4.23 -2.25 2.29
N VAL A 29 -3.01 -2.78 2.32
CA VAL A 29 -2.43 -3.44 3.51
C VAL A 29 -2.28 -2.45 4.67
N CYS A 30 -1.77 -1.24 4.41
CA CYS A 30 -1.66 -0.21 5.44
C CYS A 30 -3.03 0.14 6.04
N ILE A 31 -4.06 0.32 5.21
CA ILE A 31 -5.42 0.62 5.66
C ILE A 31 -6.00 -0.57 6.45
N ALA A 32 -5.84 -1.79 5.94
CA ALA A 32 -6.32 -3.00 6.58
C ALA A 32 -5.77 -3.18 8.00
N ALA A 33 -4.49 -2.90 8.20
CA ALA A 33 -3.82 -3.03 9.49
C ALA A 33 -4.12 -1.85 10.43
N LEU A 34 -4.07 -0.61 9.92
CA LEU A 34 -4.13 0.57 10.77
C LEU A 34 -5.56 0.99 11.11
N ALA A 35 -6.53 0.80 10.23
CA ALA A 35 -7.89 1.28 10.46
C ALA A 35 -8.57 0.66 11.71
N PRO A 36 -8.49 -0.65 11.97
CA PRO A 36 -9.04 -1.24 13.20
C PRO A 36 -8.35 -0.72 14.46
N LEU A 37 -7.02 -0.57 14.41
CA LEU A 37 -6.23 -0.05 15.54
C LEU A 37 -6.59 1.39 15.87
N LEU A 38 -6.71 2.24 14.84
CA LEU A 38 -7.12 3.64 15.00
C LEU A 38 -8.56 3.76 15.46
N GLY A 39 -9.47 2.95 14.91
CA GLY A 39 -10.87 2.90 15.34
C GLY A 39 -11.01 2.50 16.81
N PHE A 40 -10.28 1.46 17.24
CA PHE A 40 -10.20 1.04 18.63
C PHE A 40 -9.65 2.16 19.53
N LEU A 41 -8.52 2.76 19.16
CA LEU A 41 -7.86 3.80 19.94
C LEU A 41 -8.78 5.02 20.14
N LEU A 42 -9.43 5.48 19.07
CA LEU A 42 -10.39 6.59 19.15
C LEU A 42 -11.63 6.23 19.98
N GLY A 43 -12.07 4.98 19.92
CA GLY A 43 -13.15 4.46 20.75
C GLY A 43 -12.80 4.49 22.24
N VAL A 44 -11.59 4.07 22.61
CA VAL A 44 -11.06 4.14 23.97
C VAL A 44 -10.94 5.59 24.45
N MET A 45 -10.39 6.48 23.63
CA MET A 45 -10.24 7.91 23.99
C MET A 45 -11.57 8.63 24.23
N ARG A 46 -12.66 8.14 23.62
CA ARG A 46 -14.01 8.71 23.78
C ARG A 46 -14.82 8.07 24.90
N GLN A 47 -14.34 6.98 25.49
CA GLN A 47 -15.06 6.26 26.53
C GLN A 47 -15.15 7.12 27.80
N ARG A 48 -16.37 7.42 28.25
CA ARG A 48 -16.63 8.15 29.51
C ARG A 48 -17.10 7.20 30.62
N PRO A 49 -16.77 7.46 31.90
CA PRO A 49 -17.00 6.49 32.98
C PRO A 49 -18.47 6.20 33.36
N GLN A 50 -19.45 6.99 32.91
CA GLN A 50 -20.84 6.93 33.40
C GLN A 50 -21.91 7.07 32.32
N GLU A 51 -21.59 6.93 31.03
CA GLU A 51 -22.61 6.98 29.97
C GLU A 51 -23.20 5.58 29.74
N GLU A 52 -24.43 5.37 30.21
CA GLU A 52 -25.26 4.22 29.79
C GLU A 52 -25.79 4.47 28.37
N VAL A 53 -24.91 4.29 27.39
CA VAL A 53 -25.27 4.31 25.97
C VAL A 53 -25.43 2.89 25.44
N LEU A 54 -26.47 2.69 24.62
CA LEU A 54 -26.81 1.43 23.94
C LEU A 54 -25.62 0.78 23.22
N PHE A 55 -24.68 1.58 22.73
CA PHE A 55 -23.42 1.12 22.14
C PHE A 55 -22.25 1.86 22.76
N SER A 56 -21.27 1.11 23.26
CA SER A 56 -20.05 1.72 23.79
C SER A 56 -19.28 2.44 22.68
N PRO A 57 -18.71 3.63 22.94
CA PRO A 57 -17.80 4.31 22.02
C PRO A 57 -16.68 3.42 21.48
N LEU A 58 -16.18 2.51 22.32
CA LEU A 58 -15.22 1.47 21.93
C LEU A 58 -15.76 0.56 20.83
N TYR A 59 -16.98 0.03 20.99
CA TYR A 59 -17.60 -0.85 20.00
C TYR A 59 -17.78 -0.14 18.66
N ILE A 60 -18.31 1.09 18.67
CA ILE A 60 -18.54 1.87 17.45
C ILE A 60 -17.21 2.16 16.75
N GLY A 61 -16.21 2.61 17.50
CA GLY A 61 -14.88 2.92 16.96
C GLY A 61 -14.23 1.71 16.30
N LEU A 62 -14.22 0.57 16.99
CA LEU A 62 -13.68 -0.67 16.45
C LEU A 62 -14.48 -1.15 15.23
N PHE A 63 -15.81 -1.11 15.29
CA PHE A 63 -16.68 -1.55 14.20
C PHE A 63 -16.41 -0.75 12.91
N VAL A 64 -16.38 0.58 13.01
CA VAL A 64 -16.04 1.45 11.86
C VAL A 64 -14.62 1.17 11.38
N GLY A 65 -13.66 1.01 12.30
CA GLY A 65 -12.27 0.68 11.96
C GLY A 65 -12.15 -0.65 11.21
N VAL A 66 -12.91 -1.68 11.59
CA VAL A 66 -12.95 -2.98 10.92
C VAL A 66 -13.60 -2.88 9.54
N LEU A 67 -14.68 -2.12 9.38
CA LEU A 67 -15.29 -1.92 8.06
C LEU A 67 -14.33 -1.24 7.08
N VAL A 68 -13.67 -0.17 7.53
CA VAL A 68 -12.65 0.53 6.73
C VAL A 68 -11.45 -0.38 6.47
N GLY A 69 -11.00 -1.14 7.46
CA GLY A 69 -9.93 -2.13 7.31
C GLY A 69 -10.28 -3.22 6.30
N GLY A 70 -11.53 -3.70 6.31
CA GLY A 70 -12.06 -4.65 5.33
C GLY A 70 -12.01 -4.10 3.90
N ALA A 71 -12.37 -2.83 3.70
CA ALA A 71 -12.18 -2.18 2.40
C ALA A 71 -10.70 -2.13 1.99
N GLY A 72 -9.79 -1.90 2.95
CA GLY A 72 -8.34 -2.01 2.76
C GLY A 72 -7.92 -3.40 2.28
N VAL A 73 -8.48 -4.48 2.84
CA VAL A 73 -8.21 -5.86 2.38
C VAL A 73 -8.67 -6.06 0.94
N VAL A 74 -9.85 -5.57 0.57
CA VAL A 74 -10.35 -5.64 -0.82
C VAL A 74 -9.39 -4.93 -1.78
N LEU A 75 -8.93 -3.72 -1.41
CA LEU A 75 -7.93 -3.00 -2.19
C LEU A 75 -6.61 -3.77 -2.29
N ALA A 76 -6.15 -4.37 -1.19
CA ALA A 76 -4.92 -5.14 -1.15
C ALA A 76 -4.97 -6.34 -2.10
N VAL A 77 -6.08 -7.08 -2.08
CA VAL A 77 -6.31 -8.25 -2.93
C VAL A 77 -6.37 -7.85 -4.41
N LEU A 78 -7.15 -6.82 -4.76
CA LEU A 78 -7.25 -6.34 -6.14
C LEU A 78 -5.90 -5.82 -6.67
N GLY A 79 -5.16 -5.08 -5.83
CA GLY A 79 -3.81 -4.62 -6.14
C GLY A 79 -2.83 -5.78 -6.35
N GLY A 80 -2.90 -6.81 -5.50
CA GLY A 80 -2.10 -8.02 -5.61
C GLY A 80 -2.40 -8.82 -6.87
N ILE A 81 -3.68 -9.01 -7.21
CA ILE A 81 -4.09 -9.69 -8.46
C ILE A 81 -3.57 -8.91 -9.68
N ARG A 82 -3.70 -7.58 -9.68
CA ARG A 82 -3.23 -6.73 -10.77
C ARG A 82 -1.70 -6.78 -10.92
N LEU A 83 -0.98 -6.73 -9.80
CA LEU A 83 0.48 -6.82 -9.77
C LEU A 83 0.97 -8.20 -10.23
N TRP A 84 0.35 -9.27 -9.73
CA TRP A 84 0.71 -10.65 -10.11
C TRP A 84 0.50 -10.90 -11.60
N ARG A 85 -0.61 -10.41 -12.16
CA ARG A 85 -0.86 -10.45 -13.60
C ARG A 85 0.24 -9.72 -14.37
N HIS A 86 0.63 -8.52 -13.97
CA HIS A 86 1.68 -7.77 -14.67
C HIS A 86 3.03 -8.49 -14.62
N LEU A 87 3.43 -9.01 -13.46
CA LEU A 87 4.69 -9.73 -13.29
C LEU A 87 4.74 -11.04 -14.10
N ARG A 88 3.60 -11.73 -14.27
CA ARG A 88 3.53 -12.93 -15.12
C ARG A 88 3.79 -12.63 -16.59
N HIS A 89 3.22 -11.54 -17.12
CA HIS A 89 3.45 -11.13 -18.51
C HIS A 89 4.88 -10.66 -18.75
N ALA A 90 5.51 -10.01 -17.76
CA ALA A 90 6.90 -9.60 -17.87
C ALA A 90 7.85 -10.81 -17.94
N ARG A 91 7.60 -11.85 -17.14
CA ARG A 91 8.41 -13.07 -17.12
C ARG A 91 8.34 -13.86 -18.43
N SER A 92 7.14 -14.03 -19.01
CA SER A 92 6.99 -14.80 -20.26
C SER A 92 7.77 -14.19 -21.43
N LEU A 93 7.88 -12.86 -21.48
CA LEU A 93 8.66 -12.16 -22.52
C LEU A 93 10.17 -12.33 -22.32
N GLU A 94 10.63 -12.44 -21.07
CA GLU A 94 12.03 -12.67 -20.75
C GLU A 94 12.46 -14.10 -21.08
N ASP A 95 11.58 -15.08 -20.84
CA ASP A 95 11.79 -16.48 -21.19
C ASP A 95 11.88 -16.66 -22.73
N GLU A 96 10.96 -16.07 -23.51
CA GLU A 96 11.01 -16.09 -24.99
C GLU A 96 12.27 -15.41 -25.55
N ALA A 97 12.69 -14.28 -24.97
CA ALA A 97 13.91 -13.58 -25.39
C ALA A 97 15.18 -14.41 -25.10
N THR A 98 15.18 -15.19 -24.01
CA THR A 98 16.30 -16.06 -23.65
C THR A 98 16.38 -17.26 -24.60
N GLU A 99 15.23 -17.84 -25.00
CA GLU A 99 15.16 -18.95 -25.96
C GLU A 99 15.55 -18.52 -27.38
N ALA A 100 15.22 -17.29 -27.80
CA ALA A 100 15.59 -16.76 -29.11
C ALA A 100 17.11 -16.46 -29.27
N VAL A 101 17.86 -16.39 -28.17
CA VAL A 101 19.31 -16.12 -28.17
C VAL A 101 20.14 -17.40 -27.97
N ALA A 102 19.51 -18.50 -27.55
CA ALA A 102 20.13 -19.82 -27.36
C ALA A 102 20.20 -20.63 -28.67
#